data_AF-A0A2S8PHW6-F1
#
_entry.id   AF-A0A2S8PHW6-F1
#
_cell.length_a   1.000
_cell.length_b   1.000
_cell.length_c   1.000
_cell.angle_alpha   90.00
_cell.angle_beta   90.00
_cell.angle_gamma   90.00
#
_symmetry.space_group_name_H-M   'P 1'
#
loop_
_entity.id
_entity.type
_entity.pdbx_description
1 polymer ?
#
loop_
_entity_poly.entity_id
_entity_poly.type
_entity_poly.pdbx_seq_one_letter_code
_entity_poly.pdbx_strand_id
1 'polypeptide(L)'
;MSGLLNFSSNMFVVAFFLYCAAFILFAVAIMGRRWSNRDPESHRRKWGNIAFGVSSLGLVLELTYFFTRWAGGGHIPVSNMYEFMSFLSMMVMVAFTVVYLIYRKTILGLFAVPITIIIMAYAAVFPQEVQPLIPSLQSYWLKIHVTMAAAGESFFAIAFAAGFMYLLRTVNFSSTDKKDRRQQRWVEIVFFSIILVISFIITVFAFRAAGYESVFTQTKASGTAGQTTSVTQTVEYKLPPIVAPYHSKIESYQPFLGMTKPLFSAPSWMNGINAGRKFNTIIWTVISGIILYGILRLIARKPLGRAASPFLDGIDPDDLDEISYRAIAIGFPIFTLGALIFAMIWAQVAWGRFWGWDPKEVWALICWLFYSAYLHLRLSRGWQGRQSSWLSVLGFLVVMFTLVGVNLVIAGLHSYAGTN
;
A
#
# COMPACT_ATOMS: atom_id res chain seq x y z
N MET A 1 -18.20 22.36 10.86
CA MET A 1 -17.52 21.52 9.85
C MET A 1 -16.08 21.22 10.26
N SER A 2 -15.25 22.21 10.61
CA SER A 2 -13.85 21.99 11.07
C SER A 2 -13.72 21.06 12.29
N GLY A 3 -14.59 21.19 13.30
CA GLY A 3 -14.57 20.33 14.49
C GLY A 3 -14.81 18.85 14.19
N LEU A 4 -15.66 18.54 13.19
CA LEU A 4 -15.96 17.17 12.78
C LEU A 4 -14.78 16.54 12.02
N LEU A 5 -14.11 17.32 11.16
CA LEU A 5 -12.91 16.87 10.46
C LEU A 5 -11.74 16.65 11.43
N ASN A 6 -11.57 17.51 12.43
CA ASN A 6 -10.55 17.30 13.48
C ASN A 6 -10.84 16.04 14.31
N PHE A 7 -12.10 15.83 14.70
CA PHE A 7 -12.51 14.60 15.39
C PHE A 7 -12.22 13.37 14.54
N SER A 8 -12.57 13.41 13.26
CA SER A 8 -12.25 12.36 12.29
C SER A 8 -10.76 12.04 12.28
N SER A 9 -9.90 13.05 12.09
CA SER A 9 -8.45 12.86 12.08
C SER A 9 -7.92 12.25 13.38
N ASN A 10 -8.49 12.61 14.53
CA ASN A 10 -8.14 11.99 15.81
C ASN A 10 -8.50 10.50 15.84
N MET A 11 -9.68 10.11 15.32
CA MET A 11 -10.07 8.70 15.25
C MET A 11 -9.11 7.88 14.39
N PHE A 12 -8.66 8.43 13.26
CA PHE A 12 -7.66 7.79 12.40
C PHE A 12 -6.33 7.54 13.14
N VAL A 13 -5.84 8.55 13.87
CA VAL A 13 -4.59 8.44 14.64
C VAL A 13 -4.73 7.44 15.79
N VAL A 14 -5.84 7.46 16.53
CA VAL A 14 -6.07 6.49 17.61
C VAL A 14 -6.18 5.07 17.06
N ALA A 15 -6.87 4.87 15.92
CA ALA A 15 -6.93 3.58 15.25
C ALA A 15 -5.54 3.04 14.89
N PHE A 16 -4.66 3.90 14.35
CA PHE A 16 -3.28 3.55 14.04
C PHE A 16 -2.53 3.00 15.26
N PHE A 17 -2.62 3.68 16.41
CA PHE A 17 -1.97 3.22 17.64
C PHE A 17 -2.60 1.93 18.20
N LEU A 18 -3.92 1.76 18.07
CA LEU A 18 -4.58 0.50 18.42
C LEU A 18 -4.10 -0.66 17.54
N TYR A 19 -3.88 -0.45 16.25
CA TYR A 19 -3.30 -1.49 15.38
C TYR A 19 -1.86 -1.80 15.73
N CYS A 20 -1.04 -0.81 16.07
CA CYS A 20 0.30 -1.03 16.60
C CYS A 20 0.27 -1.89 17.88
N ALA A 21 -0.63 -1.57 18.82
CA ALA A 21 -0.83 -2.37 20.03
C ALA A 21 -1.34 -3.79 19.70
N ALA A 22 -2.30 -3.93 18.80
CA ALA A 22 -2.82 -5.22 18.36
C ALA A 22 -1.74 -6.08 17.71
N PHE A 23 -0.85 -5.50 16.88
CA PHE A 23 0.27 -6.20 16.29
C PHE A 23 1.21 -6.77 17.36
N ILE A 24 1.56 -5.97 18.37
CA ILE A 24 2.38 -6.43 19.50
C ILE A 24 1.67 -7.58 20.23
N LEU A 25 0.37 -7.47 20.46
CA LEU A 25 -0.42 -8.52 21.11
C LEU A 25 -0.49 -9.81 20.27
N PHE A 26 -0.63 -9.72 18.95
CA PHE A 26 -0.54 -10.88 18.05
C PHE A 26 0.85 -11.51 18.09
N ALA A 27 1.91 -10.71 18.10
CA ALA A 27 3.28 -11.20 18.26
C ALA A 27 3.47 -11.92 19.60
N VAL A 28 2.97 -11.36 20.70
CA VAL A 28 2.98 -12.00 22.04
C VAL A 28 2.19 -13.31 22.04
N ALA A 29 1.04 -13.36 21.37
CA ALA A 29 0.23 -14.57 21.27
C ALA A 29 0.97 -15.73 20.58
N ILE A 30 1.76 -15.42 19.55
CA ILE A 30 2.49 -16.41 18.75
C ILE A 30 3.87 -16.75 19.35
N MET A 31 4.63 -15.74 19.79
CA MET A 31 6.00 -15.93 20.31
C MET A 31 6.00 -16.47 21.74
N GLY A 32 5.00 -16.11 22.55
CA GLY A 32 4.91 -16.52 23.96
C GLY A 32 4.67 -18.02 24.17
N ARG A 33 4.39 -18.79 23.10
CA ARG A 33 4.30 -20.26 23.14
C ARG A 33 5.57 -20.96 23.63
N ARG A 34 6.72 -20.29 23.54
CA ARG A 34 8.04 -20.83 23.93
C ARG A 34 8.45 -20.46 25.36
N TRP A 35 7.62 -19.72 26.09
CA TRP A 35 7.91 -19.33 27.47
C TRP A 35 7.63 -20.49 28.43
N SER A 36 8.53 -20.76 29.37
CA SER A 36 8.34 -21.83 30.35
C SER A 36 7.18 -21.50 31.32
N ASN A 37 6.58 -22.54 31.92
CA ASN A 37 5.46 -22.45 32.87
C ASN A 37 4.09 -22.03 32.30
N ARG A 38 3.82 -22.20 31.00
CA ARG A 38 2.49 -21.93 30.43
C ARG A 38 2.06 -23.01 29.46
N ASP A 39 0.76 -23.31 29.44
CA ASP A 39 0.16 -24.08 28.37
C ASP A 39 0.12 -23.23 27.08
N PRO A 40 0.79 -23.65 25.99
CA PRO A 40 0.91 -22.87 24.76
C PRO A 40 -0.43 -22.54 24.11
N GLU A 41 -1.42 -23.45 24.20
CA GLU A 41 -2.70 -23.28 23.51
C GLU A 41 -3.58 -22.24 24.20
N SER A 42 -3.73 -22.34 25.52
CA SER A 42 -4.48 -21.34 26.30
C SER A 42 -3.84 -19.95 26.23
N HIS A 43 -2.51 -19.85 26.22
CA HIS A 43 -1.81 -18.58 26.02
C HIS A 43 -2.14 -17.98 24.64
N ARG A 44 -1.99 -18.77 23.56
CA ARG A 44 -2.29 -18.32 22.20
C ARG A 44 -3.73 -17.84 22.06
N ARG A 45 -4.69 -18.61 22.60
CA ARG A 45 -6.12 -18.26 22.55
C ARG A 45 -6.42 -16.98 23.34
N LYS A 46 -5.90 -16.84 24.56
CA LYS A 46 -6.14 -15.67 25.41
C LYS A 46 -5.61 -14.40 24.75
N TRP A 47 -4.33 -14.38 24.40
CA TRP A 47 -3.70 -13.20 23.79
C TRP A 47 -4.20 -12.96 22.37
N GLY A 48 -4.51 -14.02 21.62
CA GLY A 48 -5.12 -13.91 20.29
C GLY A 48 -6.50 -13.26 20.31
N ASN A 49 -7.34 -13.59 21.30
CA ASN A 49 -8.65 -12.97 21.47
C ASN A 49 -8.55 -11.50 21.89
N ILE A 50 -7.60 -11.18 22.79
CA ILE A 50 -7.35 -9.79 23.19
C ILE A 50 -6.83 -8.99 21.98
N ALA A 51 -5.85 -9.52 21.24
CA ALA A 51 -5.31 -8.90 20.04
C ALA A 51 -6.40 -8.65 18.99
N PHE A 52 -7.27 -9.64 18.77
CA PHE A 52 -8.41 -9.50 17.88
C PHE A 52 -9.37 -8.40 18.37
N GLY A 53 -9.75 -8.40 19.66
CA GLY A 53 -10.62 -7.36 20.23
C GLY A 53 -10.04 -5.95 20.10
N VAL A 54 -8.74 -5.76 20.35
CA VAL A 54 -8.05 -4.48 20.15
C VAL A 54 -8.04 -4.08 18.67
N SER A 55 -7.79 -5.02 17.76
CA SER A 55 -7.85 -4.75 16.32
C SER A 55 -9.27 -4.41 15.85
N SER A 56 -10.31 -5.05 16.41
CA SER A 56 -11.70 -4.73 16.10
C SER A 56 -12.08 -3.35 16.61
N LEU A 57 -11.57 -2.92 17.77
CA LEU A 57 -11.75 -1.54 18.24
C LEU A 57 -11.07 -0.54 17.28
N GLY A 58 -9.87 -0.85 16.79
CA GLY A 58 -9.22 -0.07 15.73
C GLY A 58 -10.10 0.10 14.49
N LEU A 59 -10.74 -0.99 14.04
CA LEU A 59 -11.65 -0.97 12.89
C LEU A 59 -12.90 -0.11 13.15
N VAL A 60 -13.47 -0.16 14.36
CA VAL A 60 -14.57 0.71 14.75
C VAL A 60 -14.16 2.19 14.68
N LEU A 61 -12.94 2.52 15.07
CA LEU A 61 -12.42 3.89 14.96
C LEU A 61 -12.15 4.30 13.50
N GLU A 62 -11.65 3.41 12.63
CA GLU A 62 -11.54 3.71 11.19
C GLU A 62 -12.91 3.93 10.53
N LEU A 63 -13.92 3.13 10.91
CA LEU A 63 -15.30 3.37 10.47
C LEU A 63 -15.82 4.72 10.96
N THR A 64 -15.53 5.07 12.21
CA THR A 64 -15.89 6.38 12.78
C THR A 64 -15.20 7.51 12.02
N TYR A 65 -13.90 7.38 11.73
CA TYR A 65 -13.16 8.29 10.85
C TYR A 65 -13.85 8.41 9.48
N PHE A 66 -14.17 7.30 8.82
CA PHE A 66 -14.76 7.30 7.49
C PHE A 66 -16.09 8.07 7.45
N PHE A 67 -17.03 7.76 8.35
CA PHE A 67 -18.35 8.40 8.36
C PHE A 67 -18.30 9.86 8.82
N THR A 68 -17.46 10.20 9.80
CA THR A 68 -17.32 11.59 10.26
C THR A 68 -16.60 12.45 9.24
N ARG A 69 -15.60 11.91 8.53
CA ARG A 69 -14.96 12.58 7.40
C ARG A 69 -15.93 12.81 6.25
N TRP A 70 -16.75 11.81 5.91
CA TRP A 70 -17.78 11.95 4.88
C TRP A 70 -18.74 13.09 5.24
N ALA A 71 -19.30 13.08 6.45
CA ALA A 71 -20.19 14.13 6.91
C ALA A 71 -19.52 15.52 6.94
N GLY A 72 -18.23 15.59 7.27
CA GLY A 72 -17.47 16.84 7.32
C GLY A 72 -17.06 17.39 5.94
N GLY A 73 -16.74 16.51 4.99
CA GLY A 73 -16.29 16.87 3.64
C GLY A 73 -17.41 16.99 2.60
N GLY A 74 -18.61 16.50 2.91
CA GLY A 74 -19.77 16.56 2.02
C GLY A 74 -19.76 15.53 0.87
N HIS A 75 -18.70 14.73 0.75
CA HIS A 75 -18.59 13.62 -0.19
C HIS A 75 -17.93 12.41 0.46
N ILE A 76 -18.05 11.25 -0.18
CA ILE A 76 -17.42 10.02 0.29
C ILE A 76 -15.88 10.19 0.33
N PRO A 77 -15.18 9.76 1.38
CA PRO A 77 -13.74 9.97 1.51
C PRO A 77 -12.98 8.89 0.74
N VAL A 78 -13.04 8.95 -0.59
CA VAL A 78 -12.26 8.14 -1.54
C VAL A 78 -11.81 8.97 -2.75
N SER A 79 -11.75 10.30 -2.63
CA SER A 79 -11.55 11.19 -3.78
C SER A 79 -10.08 11.48 -4.10
N ASN A 80 -9.20 11.34 -3.11
CA ASN A 80 -7.76 11.58 -3.23
C ASN A 80 -6.95 10.41 -2.66
N MET A 81 -5.62 10.45 -2.78
CA MET A 81 -4.75 9.35 -2.34
C MET A 81 -4.74 9.12 -0.82
N TYR A 82 -4.82 10.17 0.01
CA TYR A 82 -4.93 10.01 1.46
C TYR A 82 -6.20 9.24 1.82
N GLU A 83 -7.33 9.67 1.27
CA GLU A 83 -8.64 9.10 1.49
C GLU A 83 -8.77 7.67 0.95
N PHE A 84 -8.30 7.44 -0.28
CA PHE A 84 -8.28 6.12 -0.89
C PHE A 84 -7.42 5.13 -0.09
N MET A 85 -6.20 5.51 0.30
CA MET A 85 -5.32 4.63 1.07
C MET A 85 -5.86 4.36 2.48
N SER A 86 -6.48 5.37 3.11
CA SER A 86 -7.17 5.19 4.41
C SER A 86 -8.38 4.26 4.29
N PHE A 87 -9.13 4.34 3.19
CA PHE A 87 -10.23 3.41 2.94
C PHE A 87 -9.72 1.98 2.67
N LEU A 88 -8.61 1.86 1.93
CA LEU A 88 -7.97 0.57 1.65
C LEU A 88 -7.47 -0.09 2.94
N SER A 89 -6.83 0.64 3.87
CA SER A 89 -6.41 0.07 5.17
C SER A 89 -7.60 -0.45 5.96
N MET A 90 -8.68 0.34 6.03
CA MET A 90 -9.92 -0.08 6.66
C MET A 90 -10.49 -1.36 6.03
N MET A 91 -10.53 -1.45 4.70
CA MET A 91 -10.99 -2.66 4.01
C MET A 91 -10.07 -3.86 4.23
N VAL A 92 -8.76 -3.68 4.35
CA VAL A 92 -7.83 -4.77 4.72
C VAL A 92 -8.19 -5.31 6.11
N MET A 93 -8.55 -4.46 7.06
CA MET A 93 -9.00 -4.89 8.38
C MET A 93 -10.39 -5.54 8.37
N VAL A 94 -11.29 -5.10 7.50
CA VAL A 94 -12.57 -5.81 7.24
C VAL A 94 -12.31 -7.19 6.67
N ALA A 95 -11.50 -7.31 5.62
CA ALA A 95 -11.15 -8.59 5.00
C ALA A 95 -10.43 -9.52 5.98
N PHE A 96 -9.49 -8.99 6.77
CA PHE A 96 -8.86 -9.71 7.87
C PHE A 96 -9.90 -10.22 8.86
N THR A 97 -10.83 -9.38 9.30
CA THR A 97 -11.87 -9.76 10.25
C THR A 97 -12.75 -10.88 9.69
N VAL A 98 -13.20 -10.77 8.44
CA VAL A 98 -13.99 -11.81 7.76
C VAL A 98 -13.23 -13.13 7.72
N VAL A 99 -11.98 -13.13 7.24
CA VAL A 99 -11.16 -14.34 7.14
C VAL A 99 -10.83 -14.90 8.53
N TYR A 100 -10.54 -14.05 9.50
CA TYR A 100 -10.31 -14.45 10.89
C TYR A 100 -11.54 -15.14 11.49
N LEU A 101 -12.75 -14.64 11.23
CA LEU A 101 -13.98 -15.25 11.76
C LEU A 101 -14.27 -16.62 11.13
N ILE A 102 -13.88 -16.83 9.87
CA ILE A 102 -14.02 -18.11 9.16
C ILE A 102 -13.01 -19.15 9.71
N TYR A 103 -11.73 -18.78 9.80
CA TYR A 103 -10.65 -19.73 10.10
C TYR A 103 -10.23 -19.79 11.58
N ARG A 104 -10.49 -18.71 12.33
CA ARG A 104 -10.11 -18.53 13.74
C ARG A 104 -8.62 -18.75 14.03
N LYS A 105 -7.75 -18.42 13.07
CA LYS A 105 -6.29 -18.56 13.19
C LYS A 105 -5.65 -17.24 13.59
N THR A 106 -5.11 -17.18 14.81
CA THR A 106 -4.43 -15.99 15.36
C THR A 106 -3.26 -15.49 14.51
N ILE A 107 -2.58 -16.38 13.81
CA ILE A 107 -1.39 -16.05 13.02
C ILE A 107 -1.67 -15.07 11.88
N LEU A 108 -2.91 -15.02 11.37
CA LEU A 108 -3.30 -14.08 10.32
C LEU A 108 -3.09 -12.62 10.74
N GLY A 109 -3.31 -12.32 12.03
CA GLY A 109 -3.11 -10.97 12.57
C GLY A 109 -1.64 -10.53 12.57
N LEU A 110 -0.69 -11.47 12.57
CA LEU A 110 0.74 -11.17 12.55
C LEU A 110 1.20 -10.59 11.19
N PHE A 111 0.41 -10.78 10.12
CA PHE A 111 0.74 -10.28 8.79
C PHE A 111 -0.28 -9.26 8.27
N ALA A 112 -1.58 -9.45 8.53
CA ALA A 112 -2.62 -8.52 8.08
C ALA A 112 -2.56 -7.16 8.81
N VAL A 113 -2.27 -7.15 10.12
CA VAL A 113 -2.21 -5.91 10.89
C VAL A 113 -1.00 -5.05 10.48
N PRO A 114 0.23 -5.58 10.29
CA PRO A 114 1.33 -4.81 9.72
C PRO A 114 1.05 -4.22 8.34
N ILE A 115 0.40 -4.97 7.45
CA ILE A 115 0.00 -4.45 6.13
C ILE A 115 -0.90 -3.22 6.31
N THR A 116 -1.88 -3.31 7.21
CA THR A 116 -2.78 -2.18 7.54
C THR A 116 -2.00 -0.98 8.07
N ILE A 117 -1.09 -1.19 9.04
CA ILE A 117 -0.25 -0.13 9.62
C ILE A 117 0.58 0.55 8.52
N ILE A 118 1.17 -0.22 7.61
CA ILE A 118 1.97 0.30 6.50
C ILE A 118 1.10 1.14 5.55
N ILE A 119 -0.09 0.65 5.18
CA ILE A 119 -1.01 1.38 4.29
C ILE A 119 -1.51 2.68 4.97
N MET A 120 -1.85 2.65 6.26
CA MET A 120 -2.24 3.86 7.01
C MET A 120 -1.10 4.88 7.09
N ALA A 121 0.11 4.41 7.40
CA ALA A 121 1.28 5.29 7.46
C ALA A 121 1.61 5.87 6.07
N TYR A 122 1.43 5.09 5.00
CA TYR A 122 1.56 5.57 3.63
C TYR A 122 0.46 6.58 3.27
N ALA A 123 -0.78 6.38 3.72
CA ALA A 123 -1.86 7.34 3.54
C ALA A 123 -1.45 8.71 4.11
N ALA A 124 -0.91 8.73 5.34
CA ALA A 124 -0.48 9.95 6.02
C ALA A 124 0.71 10.68 5.35
N VAL A 125 1.35 10.09 4.33
CA VAL A 125 2.31 10.79 3.46
C VAL A 125 1.60 11.79 2.55
N PHE A 126 0.34 11.59 2.20
CA PHE A 126 -0.39 12.49 1.30
C PHE A 126 -1.03 13.68 2.05
N PRO A 127 -1.38 14.77 1.33
CA PRO A 127 -2.16 15.87 1.89
C PRO A 127 -3.48 15.36 2.50
N GLN A 128 -3.79 15.82 3.70
CA GLN A 128 -4.93 15.31 4.49
C GLN A 128 -6.14 16.24 4.43
N GLU A 129 -6.00 17.41 3.81
CA GLU A 129 -7.07 18.37 3.63
C GLU A 129 -8.16 17.79 2.72
N VAL A 130 -9.42 18.13 3.01
CA VAL A 130 -10.52 17.78 2.13
C VAL A 130 -10.44 18.69 0.90
N GLN A 131 -10.29 18.09 -0.27
CA GLN A 131 -10.29 18.80 -1.55
C GLN A 131 -11.65 18.69 -2.22
N PRO A 132 -12.14 19.76 -2.89
CA PRO A 132 -13.38 19.69 -3.64
C PRO A 132 -13.26 18.68 -4.78
N LEU A 133 -14.34 17.93 -5.04
CA LEU A 133 -14.38 17.01 -6.16
C LEU A 133 -14.34 17.78 -7.48
N ILE A 134 -13.49 17.33 -8.40
CA ILE A 134 -13.56 17.75 -9.80
C ILE A 134 -14.88 17.26 -10.42
N PRO A 135 -15.41 17.95 -11.45
CA PRO A 135 -16.73 17.62 -12.02
C PRO A 135 -16.89 16.16 -12.47
N SER A 136 -15.85 15.54 -13.03
CA SER A 136 -15.88 14.12 -13.46
C SER A 136 -16.03 13.11 -12.31
N LEU A 137 -15.73 13.52 -11.07
CA LEU A 137 -15.89 12.69 -9.87
C LEU A 137 -17.25 12.89 -9.18
N GLN A 138 -18.05 13.88 -9.60
CA GLN A 138 -19.37 14.17 -9.04
C GLN A 138 -20.43 13.18 -9.56
N SER A 139 -20.25 11.89 -9.26
CA SER A 139 -21.11 10.81 -9.73
C SER A 139 -21.34 9.76 -8.65
N TYR A 140 -22.54 9.18 -8.62
CA TYR A 140 -22.86 8.06 -7.74
C TYR A 140 -21.94 6.85 -8.01
N TRP A 141 -21.49 6.68 -9.25
CA TRP A 141 -20.61 5.58 -9.65
C TRP A 141 -19.23 5.65 -9.01
N LEU A 142 -18.72 6.85 -8.65
CA LEU A 142 -17.47 6.98 -7.89
C LEU A 142 -17.55 6.17 -6.59
N LYS A 143 -18.67 6.32 -5.88
CA LYS A 143 -18.91 5.66 -4.59
C LYS A 143 -18.86 4.15 -4.73
N ILE A 144 -19.47 3.60 -5.78
CA ILE A 144 -19.57 2.15 -5.98
C ILE A 144 -18.25 1.59 -6.52
N HIS A 145 -17.78 2.11 -7.65
CA HIS A 145 -16.59 1.60 -8.35
C HIS A 145 -15.36 1.58 -7.43
N VAL A 146 -15.02 2.72 -6.83
CA VAL A 146 -13.77 2.88 -6.09
C VAL A 146 -13.78 2.07 -4.79
N THR A 147 -14.90 2.08 -4.07
CA THR A 147 -15.00 1.32 -2.81
C THR A 147 -14.99 -0.18 -3.04
N MET A 148 -15.66 -0.67 -4.09
CA MET A 148 -15.63 -2.09 -4.43
C MET A 148 -14.29 -2.53 -5.00
N ALA A 149 -13.61 -1.68 -5.79
CA ALA A 149 -12.25 -1.96 -6.25
C ALA A 149 -11.30 -2.14 -5.04
N ALA A 150 -11.29 -1.17 -4.12
CA ALA A 150 -10.46 -1.24 -2.91
C ALA A 150 -10.85 -2.42 -2.00
N ALA A 151 -12.14 -2.75 -1.88
CA ALA A 151 -12.59 -3.92 -1.14
C ALA A 151 -12.07 -5.23 -1.76
N GLY A 152 -12.09 -5.36 -3.09
CA GLY A 152 -11.51 -6.53 -3.77
C GLY A 152 -10.00 -6.65 -3.56
N GLU A 153 -9.27 -5.53 -3.71
CA GLU A 153 -7.83 -5.47 -3.47
C GLU A 153 -7.44 -5.82 -2.02
N SER A 154 -8.30 -5.49 -1.05
CA SER A 154 -8.05 -5.81 0.35
C SER A 154 -8.01 -7.31 0.62
N PHE A 155 -8.86 -8.09 -0.04
CA PHE A 155 -8.82 -9.56 0.03
C PHE A 155 -7.57 -10.13 -0.67
N PHE A 156 -7.12 -9.50 -1.75
CA PHE A 156 -5.83 -9.85 -2.36
C PHE A 156 -4.65 -9.59 -1.42
N ALA A 157 -4.71 -8.56 -0.57
CA ALA A 157 -3.70 -8.31 0.45
C ALA A 157 -3.68 -9.43 1.53
N ILE A 158 -4.85 -9.92 1.95
CA ILE A 158 -4.94 -11.07 2.88
C ILE A 158 -4.41 -12.35 2.21
N ALA A 159 -4.70 -12.54 0.93
CA ALA A 159 -4.16 -13.67 0.17
C ALA A 159 -2.64 -13.61 0.04
N PHE A 160 -2.09 -12.43 -0.23
CA PHE A 160 -0.65 -12.18 -0.22
C PHE A 160 -0.02 -12.53 1.13
N ALA A 161 -0.63 -12.08 2.23
CA ALA A 161 -0.15 -12.40 3.57
C ALA A 161 -0.07 -13.92 3.80
N ALA A 162 -1.15 -14.64 3.53
CA ALA A 162 -1.21 -16.09 3.70
C ALA A 162 -0.25 -16.84 2.74
N GLY A 163 -0.21 -16.44 1.47
CA GLY A 163 0.70 -17.02 0.47
C GLY A 163 2.18 -16.75 0.80
N PHE A 164 2.52 -15.56 1.28
CA PHE A 164 3.89 -15.26 1.70
C PHE A 164 4.28 -16.05 2.95
N MET A 165 3.38 -16.20 3.92
CA MET A 165 3.58 -17.08 5.07
C MET A 165 3.82 -18.53 4.64
N TYR A 166 3.05 -19.03 3.68
CA TYR A 166 3.25 -20.37 3.12
C TYR A 166 4.69 -20.54 2.59
N LEU A 167 5.19 -19.55 1.84
CA LEU A 167 6.55 -19.58 1.31
C LEU A 167 7.59 -19.55 2.44
N LEU A 168 7.43 -18.68 3.43
CA LEU A 168 8.33 -18.63 4.59
C LEU A 168 8.34 -19.93 5.40
N ARG A 169 7.22 -20.65 5.42
CA ARG A 169 7.06 -21.92 6.12
C ARG A 169 7.63 -23.11 5.35
N THR A 170 7.59 -23.07 4.02
CA THR A 170 7.91 -24.24 3.17
C THR A 170 9.24 -24.10 2.43
N VAL A 171 9.74 -22.91 2.15
CA VAL A 171 11.05 -22.71 1.51
C VAL A 171 12.16 -23.19 2.44
N ASN A 172 13.05 -24.03 1.92
CA ASN A 172 14.17 -24.55 2.69
C ASN A 172 15.32 -23.52 2.72
N PHE A 173 15.49 -22.81 3.84
CA PHE A 173 16.56 -21.82 4.04
C PHE A 173 17.92 -22.39 4.46
N SER A 174 17.99 -23.71 4.70
CA SER A 174 19.22 -24.41 5.08
C SER A 174 19.88 -25.12 3.89
N SER A 175 19.11 -25.42 2.85
CA SER A 175 19.59 -26.05 1.62
C SER A 175 20.55 -25.15 0.83
N THR A 176 21.59 -25.76 0.28
CA THR A 176 22.56 -25.13 -0.62
C THR A 176 22.24 -25.38 -2.09
N ASP A 177 21.20 -26.15 -2.40
CA ASP A 177 20.80 -26.49 -3.76
C ASP A 177 20.41 -25.27 -4.58
N LYS A 178 20.74 -25.28 -5.88
CA LYS A 178 20.49 -24.16 -6.79
C LYS A 178 19.01 -23.80 -6.88
N LYS A 179 18.11 -24.79 -6.82
CA LYS A 179 16.65 -24.60 -6.86
C LYS A 179 16.15 -23.89 -5.60
N ASP A 180 16.60 -24.32 -4.43
CA ASP A 180 16.20 -23.71 -3.15
C ASP A 180 16.81 -22.32 -2.97
N ARG A 181 18.08 -22.12 -3.35
CA ARG A 181 18.72 -20.79 -3.39
C ARG A 181 17.99 -19.80 -4.29
N ARG A 182 17.32 -20.26 -5.36
CA ARG A 182 16.46 -19.38 -6.18
C ARG A 182 15.21 -18.96 -5.42
N GLN A 183 14.54 -19.89 -4.73
CA GLN A 183 13.36 -19.57 -3.92
C GLN A 183 13.70 -18.67 -2.73
N GLN A 184 14.80 -18.93 -2.03
CA GLN A 184 15.32 -18.06 -0.96
C GLN A 184 15.54 -16.63 -1.47
N ARG A 185 16.19 -16.45 -2.63
CA ARG A 185 16.39 -15.12 -3.24
C ARG A 185 15.08 -14.41 -3.55
N TRP A 186 14.08 -15.12 -4.08
CA TRP A 186 12.78 -14.51 -4.34
C TRP A 186 12.06 -14.11 -3.05
N VAL A 187 12.20 -14.88 -1.96
CA VAL A 187 11.68 -14.47 -0.65
C VAL A 187 12.37 -13.20 -0.17
N GLU A 188 13.70 -13.11 -0.30
CA GLU A 188 14.44 -11.89 0.07
C GLU A 188 14.03 -10.69 -0.78
N ILE A 189 13.71 -10.88 -2.07
CA ILE A 189 13.18 -9.81 -2.93
C ILE A 189 11.84 -9.30 -2.39
N VAL A 190 10.95 -10.18 -1.93
CA VAL A 190 9.67 -9.78 -1.33
C VAL A 190 9.91 -8.98 -0.03
N PHE A 191 10.81 -9.43 0.84
CA PHE A 191 11.19 -8.65 2.03
C PHE A 191 11.76 -7.28 1.66
N PHE A 192 12.65 -7.24 0.67
CA PHE A 192 13.25 -6.01 0.19
C PHE A 192 12.17 -5.04 -0.33
N SER A 193 11.18 -5.53 -1.09
CA SER A 193 10.04 -4.72 -1.54
C SER A 193 9.21 -4.15 -0.39
N ILE A 194 8.91 -4.94 0.65
CA ILE A 194 8.21 -4.46 1.84
C ILE A 194 9.05 -3.38 2.57
N ILE A 195 10.35 -3.63 2.70
CA ILE A 195 11.29 -2.72 3.37
C ILE A 195 11.47 -1.42 2.60
N LEU A 196 11.43 -1.43 1.26
CA LEU A 196 11.45 -0.22 0.45
C LEU A 196 10.29 0.71 0.83
N VAL A 197 9.08 0.17 0.97
CA VAL A 197 7.90 0.96 1.35
C VAL A 197 8.03 1.50 2.77
N ILE A 198 8.41 0.65 3.74
CA ILE A 198 8.62 1.05 5.14
C ILE A 198 9.69 2.15 5.24
N SER A 199 10.81 1.96 4.55
CA SER A 199 11.92 2.90 4.56
C SER A 199 11.55 4.25 3.95
N PHE A 200 10.79 4.24 2.86
CA PHE A 200 10.28 5.46 2.26
C PHE A 200 9.41 6.24 3.26
N ILE A 201 8.46 5.56 3.92
CA ILE A 201 7.58 6.17 4.93
C ILE A 201 8.41 6.79 6.06
N ILE A 202 9.35 6.03 6.63
CA ILE A 202 10.23 6.52 7.71
C ILE A 202 11.01 7.75 7.25
N THR A 203 11.57 7.72 6.03
CA THR A 203 12.36 8.81 5.47
C THR A 203 11.52 10.08 5.32
N VAL A 204 10.31 9.98 4.77
CA VAL A 204 9.39 11.11 4.64
C VAL A 204 9.06 11.73 5.99
N PHE A 205 8.68 10.92 6.97
CA PHE A 205 8.31 11.44 8.29
C PHE A 205 9.52 12.01 9.05
N ALA A 206 10.70 11.41 8.91
CA ALA A 206 11.92 11.94 9.53
C ALA A 206 12.26 13.34 8.99
N PHE A 207 12.23 13.55 7.67
CA PHE A 207 12.50 14.86 7.09
C PHE A 207 11.40 15.89 7.36
N ARG A 208 10.13 15.48 7.37
CA ARG A 208 9.02 16.35 7.79
C ARG A 208 9.18 16.81 9.24
N ALA A 209 9.51 15.88 10.14
CA ALA A 209 9.73 16.20 11.56
C ALA A 209 10.96 17.10 11.76
N ALA A 210 11.98 16.98 10.90
CA ALA A 210 13.13 17.87 10.86
C ALA A 210 12.84 19.24 10.21
N GLY A 211 11.62 19.47 9.71
CA GLY A 211 11.23 20.72 9.06
C GLY A 211 11.92 20.96 7.72
N TYR A 212 12.30 19.90 6.99
CA TYR A 212 13.02 20.06 5.72
C TYR A 212 12.12 20.63 4.62
N GLU A 213 12.59 21.69 3.96
CA GLU A 213 11.87 22.34 2.87
C GLU A 213 12.80 22.91 1.79
N SER A 214 12.43 22.75 0.52
CA SER A 214 13.06 23.42 -0.62
C SER A 214 12.04 23.71 -1.70
N VAL A 215 12.13 24.85 -2.36
CA VAL A 215 11.11 25.37 -3.28
C VAL A 215 11.69 25.65 -4.65
N PHE A 216 11.02 25.14 -5.67
CA PHE A 216 11.37 25.31 -7.08
C PHE A 216 10.22 25.97 -7.83
N THR A 217 10.54 26.85 -8.77
CA THR A 217 9.56 27.50 -9.64
C THR A 217 9.81 27.15 -11.09
N GLN A 218 8.72 26.94 -11.85
CA GLN A 218 8.76 26.72 -13.29
C GLN A 218 7.82 27.71 -13.96
N THR A 219 8.34 28.54 -14.85
CA THR A 219 7.52 29.45 -15.66
C THR A 219 7.21 28.78 -16.99
N LYS A 220 5.92 28.54 -17.25
CA LYS A 220 5.46 28.10 -18.57
C LYS A 220 4.72 29.22 -19.26
N ALA A 221 5.10 29.50 -20.50
CA ALA A 221 4.32 30.33 -21.40
C ALA A 221 3.10 29.54 -21.84
N SER A 222 1.90 29.98 -21.45
CA SER A 222 0.64 29.41 -21.90
C SER A 222 -0.13 30.47 -22.69
N GLY A 223 -0.44 30.17 -23.95
CA GLY A 223 -1.17 31.06 -24.83
C GLY A 223 -1.24 30.54 -26.26
N THR A 224 -2.38 30.74 -26.91
CA THR A 224 -2.52 30.62 -28.36
C THR A 224 -1.82 31.83 -29.02
N ALA A 225 -1.31 31.65 -30.25
CA ALA A 225 -0.57 32.70 -30.97
C ALA A 225 -1.29 34.07 -30.91
N GLY A 226 -0.73 35.02 -30.16
CA GLY A 226 -1.25 36.39 -30.00
C GLY A 226 -1.40 36.90 -28.56
N GLN A 227 -1.45 36.03 -27.54
CA GLN A 227 -1.48 36.43 -26.11
C GLN A 227 -0.72 35.41 -25.25
N THR A 228 0.55 35.70 -24.94
CA THR A 228 1.38 34.84 -24.09
C THR A 228 1.18 35.21 -22.62
N THR A 229 0.45 34.39 -21.86
CA THR A 229 0.37 34.53 -20.40
C THR A 229 1.38 33.59 -19.75
N SER A 230 2.38 34.15 -19.08
CA SER A 230 3.37 33.37 -18.33
C SER A 230 2.78 32.95 -16.99
N VAL A 231 2.49 31.66 -16.82
CA VAL A 231 2.04 31.10 -15.53
C VAL A 231 3.26 30.52 -14.83
N THR A 232 3.61 31.09 -13.68
CA THR A 232 4.64 30.52 -12.81
C THR A 232 3.98 29.54 -11.85
N GLN A 233 4.48 28.32 -11.87
CA GLN A 233 4.02 27.23 -11.01
C GLN A 233 5.13 26.88 -10.00
N THR A 234 4.75 26.55 -8.77
CA THR A 234 5.69 26.32 -7.66
C THR A 234 5.60 24.87 -7.17
N VAL A 235 6.76 24.28 -6.83
CA VAL A 235 6.87 22.91 -6.30
C VAL A 235 7.74 22.90 -5.07
N GLU A 236 7.12 22.58 -3.95
CA GLU A 236 7.79 22.34 -2.67
C GLU A 236 8.34 20.92 -2.57
N TYR A 237 9.52 20.75 -2.01
CA TYR A 237 10.12 19.46 -1.72
C TYR A 237 10.24 19.34 -0.21
N LYS A 238 9.66 18.27 0.35
CA LYS A 238 9.81 17.91 1.78
C LYS A 238 10.86 16.80 1.99
N LEU A 239 11.60 16.47 0.94
CA LEU A 239 12.75 15.57 0.94
C LEU A 239 13.91 16.29 0.26
N PRO A 240 15.16 16.07 0.69
CA PRO A 240 16.31 16.70 0.05
C PRO A 240 16.31 16.46 -1.47
N PRO A 241 16.32 17.50 -2.29
CA PRO A 241 16.23 17.39 -3.73
C PRO A 241 17.60 16.96 -4.30
N ILE A 242 17.70 15.68 -4.63
CA ILE A 242 18.72 15.11 -5.51
C ILE A 242 18.42 15.53 -6.96
N VAL A 243 17.13 15.61 -7.30
CA VAL A 243 16.63 15.92 -8.64
C VAL A 243 15.81 17.21 -8.65
N ALA A 244 16.24 18.17 -9.47
CA ALA A 244 15.47 19.38 -9.77
C ALA A 244 14.35 19.09 -10.79
N PRO A 245 13.20 19.77 -10.74
CA PRO A 245 12.26 19.75 -11.85
C PRO A 245 12.92 20.28 -13.14
N TYR A 246 12.52 19.74 -14.30
CA TYR A 246 13.08 20.15 -15.59
C TYR A 246 12.81 21.63 -15.89
N HIS A 247 13.82 22.39 -16.34
CA HIS A 247 13.72 23.86 -16.57
C HIS A 247 13.12 24.67 -15.40
N SER A 248 13.47 24.30 -14.17
CA SER A 248 13.06 25.05 -12.96
C SER A 248 14.16 25.96 -12.43
N LYS A 249 13.74 27.00 -11.71
CA LYS A 249 14.61 27.88 -10.91
C LYS A 249 14.47 27.51 -9.44
N ILE A 250 15.57 27.64 -8.71
CA ILE A 250 15.59 27.47 -7.26
C ILE A 250 15.10 28.78 -6.64
N GLU A 251 14.00 28.71 -5.90
CA GLU A 251 13.51 29.84 -5.10
C GLU A 251 14.08 29.79 -3.68
N SER A 252 14.06 28.60 -3.07
CA SER A 252 14.66 28.35 -1.76
C SER A 252 15.26 26.95 -1.73
N TYR A 253 16.44 26.79 -1.13
CA TYR A 253 17.13 25.50 -1.03
C TYR A 253 17.76 25.33 0.33
N GLN A 254 17.34 24.30 1.05
CA GLN A 254 17.95 23.91 2.32
C GLN A 254 19.09 22.92 2.07
N PRO A 255 20.34 23.26 2.42
CA PRO A 255 21.47 22.36 2.21
C PRO A 255 21.31 21.04 2.96
N PHE A 256 21.77 19.94 2.35
CA PHE A 256 21.74 18.62 2.96
C PHE A 256 22.99 17.82 2.58
N LEU A 257 23.73 17.30 3.57
CA LEU A 257 24.98 16.54 3.37
C LEU A 257 25.97 17.22 2.40
N GLY A 258 26.14 18.54 2.52
CA GLY A 258 27.03 19.32 1.64
C GLY A 258 26.47 19.61 0.25
N MET A 259 25.29 19.09 -0.11
CA MET A 259 24.58 19.51 -1.31
C MET A 259 24.03 20.92 -1.11
N THR A 260 24.46 21.86 -1.94
CA THR A 260 23.97 23.25 -2.01
C THR A 260 23.07 23.50 -3.22
N LYS A 261 22.97 22.52 -4.12
CA LYS A 261 22.09 22.49 -5.28
C LYS A 261 21.77 21.03 -5.63
N PRO A 262 20.66 20.77 -6.36
CA PRO A 262 20.37 19.43 -6.87
C PRO A 262 21.50 18.92 -7.77
N LEU A 263 21.70 17.60 -7.79
CA LEU A 263 22.78 16.98 -8.57
C LEU A 263 22.47 16.94 -10.07
N PHE A 264 21.20 16.78 -10.43
CA PHE A 264 20.74 16.74 -11.82
C PHE A 264 19.28 17.18 -11.93
N SER A 265 18.83 17.43 -13.15
CA SER A 265 17.42 17.73 -13.47
C SER A 265 16.67 16.45 -13.87
N ALA A 266 15.35 16.48 -13.74
CA ALA A 266 14.48 15.41 -14.20
C ALA A 266 14.64 15.18 -15.72
N PRO A 267 14.56 13.92 -16.19
CA PRO A 267 14.60 13.63 -17.62
C PRO A 267 13.50 14.37 -18.40
N SER A 268 13.80 14.79 -19.62
CA SER A 268 12.87 15.58 -20.47
C SER A 268 11.57 14.86 -20.83
N TRP A 269 11.55 13.52 -20.80
CA TRP A 269 10.35 12.72 -21.06
C TRP A 269 9.39 12.67 -19.86
N MET A 270 9.84 13.02 -18.65
CA MET A 270 8.98 13.09 -17.47
C MET A 270 8.22 14.41 -17.46
N ASN A 271 6.99 14.38 -17.95
CA ASN A 271 6.14 15.57 -18.02
C ASN A 271 5.51 15.92 -16.66
N GLY A 272 5.27 17.21 -16.45
CA GLY A 272 4.59 17.75 -15.27
C GLY A 272 5.56 18.38 -14.27
N ILE A 273 5.06 19.36 -13.50
CA ILE A 273 5.92 20.10 -12.58
C ILE A 273 6.42 19.26 -11.41
N ASN A 274 5.63 18.27 -10.99
CA ASN A 274 5.99 17.31 -9.96
C ASN A 274 6.91 16.18 -10.47
N ALA A 275 7.30 16.16 -11.75
CA ALA A 275 8.17 15.11 -12.31
C ALA A 275 9.48 14.97 -11.53
N GLY A 276 10.15 16.08 -11.22
CA GLY A 276 11.35 16.09 -10.41
C GLY A 276 11.10 15.52 -9.01
N ARG A 277 9.99 15.90 -8.37
CA ARG A 277 9.63 15.44 -7.02
C ARG A 277 9.35 13.93 -7.01
N LYS A 278 8.64 13.42 -8.03
CA LYS A 278 8.38 11.98 -8.23
C LYS A 278 9.67 11.20 -8.43
N PHE A 279 10.57 11.67 -9.29
CA PHE A 279 11.85 10.99 -9.51
C PHE A 279 12.75 11.03 -8.27
N ASN A 280 12.80 12.18 -7.58
CA ASN A 280 13.49 12.33 -6.30
C ASN A 280 12.98 11.33 -5.25
N THR A 281 11.66 11.14 -5.20
CA THR A 281 11.01 10.18 -4.32
C THR A 281 11.45 8.75 -4.64
N ILE A 282 11.49 8.35 -5.91
CA ILE A 282 11.95 7.01 -6.32
C ILE A 282 13.40 6.77 -5.86
N ILE A 283 14.28 7.75 -6.06
CA ILE A 283 15.69 7.65 -5.65
C ILE A 283 15.80 7.49 -4.13
N TRP A 284 15.10 8.31 -3.35
CA TRP A 284 15.10 8.23 -1.89
C TRP A 284 14.53 6.91 -1.38
N THR A 285 13.48 6.38 -2.00
CA THR A 285 12.94 5.05 -1.68
C THR A 285 14.00 3.97 -1.85
N VAL A 286 14.71 3.97 -2.98
CA VAL A 286 15.77 2.98 -3.25
C VAL A 286 16.95 3.12 -2.30
N ILE A 287 17.48 4.34 -2.13
CA ILE A 287 18.64 4.59 -1.25
C ILE A 287 18.32 4.20 0.19
N SER A 288 17.23 4.74 0.75
CA SER A 288 16.85 4.47 2.13
C SER A 288 16.53 2.99 2.33
N GLY A 289 15.84 2.35 1.37
CA GLY A 289 15.50 0.93 1.48
C GLY A 289 16.72 0.00 1.42
N ILE A 290 17.73 0.31 0.60
CA ILE A 290 19.00 -0.43 0.60
C ILE A 290 19.69 -0.30 1.96
N ILE A 291 19.72 0.92 2.52
CA ILE A 291 20.31 1.18 3.84
C ILE A 291 19.57 0.39 4.92
N LEU A 292 18.23 0.51 5.00
CA LEU A 292 17.43 -0.16 6.01
C LEU A 292 17.51 -1.69 5.88
N TYR A 293 17.43 -2.23 4.67
CA TYR A 293 17.61 -3.66 4.42
C TYR A 293 19.00 -4.13 4.85
N GLY A 294 20.05 -3.36 4.54
CA GLY A 294 21.41 -3.62 4.98
C GLY A 294 21.54 -3.68 6.50
N ILE A 295 20.99 -2.68 7.21
CA ILE A 295 20.99 -2.61 8.68
C ILE A 295 20.26 -3.82 9.28
N LEU A 296 19.04 -4.13 8.79
CA LEU A 296 18.26 -5.27 9.28
C LEU A 296 18.99 -6.59 9.05
N ARG A 297 19.66 -6.75 7.91
CA ARG A 297 20.46 -7.94 7.59
C ARG A 297 21.72 -8.04 8.47
N LEU A 298 22.37 -6.92 8.78
CA LEU A 298 23.50 -6.86 9.71
C LEU A 298 23.09 -7.25 11.13
N ILE A 299 21.94 -6.77 11.61
CA ILE A 299 21.38 -7.12 12.93
C ILE A 299 21.00 -8.60 12.96
N ALA A 300 20.28 -9.09 11.95
CA ALA A 300 19.84 -10.48 11.88
C ALA A 300 21.01 -11.46 11.69
N ARG A 301 22.13 -11.01 11.10
CA ARG A 301 23.31 -11.81 10.68
C ARG A 301 22.96 -13.00 9.77
N LYS A 302 21.79 -12.95 9.14
CA LYS A 302 21.25 -13.97 8.23
C LYS A 302 20.21 -13.34 7.29
N PRO A 303 19.86 -14.00 6.17
CA PRO A 303 18.76 -13.56 5.31
C PRO A 303 17.46 -13.40 6.12
N LEU A 304 16.65 -12.40 5.78
CA LEU A 304 15.48 -12.03 6.59
C LEU A 304 14.41 -13.13 6.56
N GLY A 305 14.26 -13.84 5.44
CA GLY A 305 13.39 -15.01 5.35
C GLY A 305 13.82 -16.14 6.28
N ARG A 306 15.13 -16.36 6.44
CA ARG A 306 15.64 -17.34 7.41
C ARG A 306 15.45 -16.87 8.86
N ALA A 307 15.47 -15.56 9.10
CA ALA A 307 15.17 -15.00 10.42
C ALA A 307 13.68 -15.09 10.77
N ALA A 308 12.81 -14.94 9.77
CA ALA A 308 11.36 -14.93 9.93
C ALA A 308 10.73 -16.34 9.98
N SER A 309 11.29 -17.29 9.23
CA SER A 309 10.75 -18.67 9.10
C SER A 309 10.42 -19.35 10.44
N PRO A 310 11.26 -19.28 11.51
CA PRO A 310 10.96 -19.92 12.79
C PRO A 310 9.71 -19.41 13.51
N PHE A 311 9.21 -18.21 13.19
CA PHE A 311 7.96 -17.71 13.74
C PHE A 311 6.74 -18.45 13.21
N LEU A 312 6.88 -19.15 12.09
CA LEU A 312 5.83 -19.92 11.43
C LEU A 312 5.92 -21.43 11.73
N ASP A 313 6.92 -21.89 12.49
CA ASP A 313 7.02 -23.30 12.89
C ASP A 313 5.70 -23.75 13.54
N GLY A 314 5.21 -24.95 13.23
CA GLY A 314 3.95 -25.46 13.80
C GLY A 314 2.66 -24.83 13.25
N ILE A 315 2.76 -23.94 12.26
CA ILE A 315 1.61 -23.58 11.41
C ILE A 315 1.51 -24.60 10.28
N ASP A 316 0.29 -25.06 10.03
CA ASP A 316 -0.05 -25.94 8.92
C ASP A 316 0.05 -25.16 7.60
N PRO A 317 0.93 -25.54 6.66
CA PRO A 317 0.99 -24.92 5.35
C PRO A 317 -0.33 -25.04 4.58
N ASP A 318 -1.09 -26.11 4.76
CA ASP A 318 -2.30 -26.33 3.97
C ASP A 318 -3.41 -25.33 4.36
N ASP A 319 -3.50 -24.98 5.65
CA ASP A 319 -4.34 -23.87 6.14
C ASP A 319 -3.99 -22.56 5.41
N LEU A 320 -2.70 -22.24 5.25
CA LEU A 320 -2.25 -20.99 4.63
C LEU A 320 -2.56 -20.94 3.13
N ASP A 321 -2.38 -22.06 2.43
CA ASP A 321 -2.71 -22.18 1.02
C ASP A 321 -4.23 -22.07 0.80
N GLU A 322 -5.04 -22.69 1.68
CA GLU A 322 -6.49 -22.59 1.63
C GLU A 322 -6.98 -21.16 1.89
N ILE A 323 -6.47 -20.50 2.93
CA ILE A 323 -6.80 -19.11 3.27
C ILE A 323 -6.47 -18.18 2.09
N SER A 324 -5.30 -18.35 1.48
CA SER A 324 -4.87 -17.57 0.32
C SER A 324 -5.83 -17.74 -0.86
N TYR A 325 -6.19 -18.98 -1.17
CA TYR A 325 -7.16 -19.28 -2.23
C TYR A 325 -8.54 -18.68 -1.94
N ARG A 326 -9.10 -18.88 -0.74
CA ARG A 326 -10.45 -18.39 -0.41
C ARG A 326 -10.50 -16.86 -0.37
N ALA A 327 -9.45 -16.21 0.11
CA ALA A 327 -9.36 -14.75 0.05
C ALA A 327 -9.40 -14.26 -1.41
N ILE A 328 -8.64 -14.87 -2.33
CA ILE A 328 -8.72 -14.53 -3.76
C ILE A 328 -10.11 -14.83 -4.34
N ALA A 329 -10.71 -15.97 -3.98
CA ALA A 329 -12.03 -16.35 -4.46
C ALA A 329 -13.14 -15.38 -4.02
N ILE A 330 -13.01 -14.77 -2.83
CA ILE A 330 -13.92 -13.72 -2.35
C ILE A 330 -13.59 -12.37 -3.02
N GLY A 331 -12.31 -11.99 -3.07
CA GLY A 331 -11.87 -10.71 -3.59
C GLY A 331 -12.10 -10.54 -5.09
N PHE A 332 -11.91 -11.59 -5.88
CA PHE A 332 -12.00 -11.56 -7.34
C PHE A 332 -13.36 -11.08 -7.89
N PRO A 333 -14.52 -11.61 -7.48
CA PRO A 333 -15.81 -11.10 -7.95
C PRO A 333 -16.07 -9.65 -7.50
N ILE A 334 -15.66 -9.29 -6.29
CA ILE A 334 -15.78 -7.91 -5.77
C ILE A 334 -14.94 -6.95 -6.62
N PHE A 335 -13.68 -7.32 -6.91
CA PHE A 335 -12.79 -6.56 -7.77
C PHE A 335 -13.30 -6.49 -9.21
N THR A 336 -13.86 -7.58 -9.75
CA THR A 336 -14.43 -7.61 -11.11
C THR A 336 -15.59 -6.62 -11.24
N LEU A 337 -16.51 -6.62 -10.28
CA LEU A 337 -17.62 -5.69 -10.25
C LEU A 337 -17.13 -4.25 -10.06
N GLY A 338 -16.28 -4.01 -9.07
CA GLY A 338 -15.73 -2.69 -8.77
C GLY A 338 -14.84 -2.17 -9.88
N ALA A 339 -13.65 -2.75 -10.03
CA ALA A 339 -12.55 -2.24 -10.85
C ALA A 339 -12.74 -2.37 -12.37
N LEU A 340 -13.63 -3.24 -12.85
CA LEU A 340 -13.94 -3.34 -14.28
C LEU A 340 -15.36 -2.89 -14.60
N ILE A 341 -16.39 -3.57 -14.11
CA ILE A 341 -17.76 -3.35 -14.58
C ILE A 341 -18.26 -1.94 -14.22
N PHE A 342 -18.21 -1.58 -12.93
CA PHE A 342 -18.63 -0.27 -12.46
C PHE A 342 -17.66 0.83 -12.87
N ALA A 343 -16.38 0.50 -13.06
CA ALA A 343 -15.38 1.41 -13.64
C ALA A 343 -15.75 1.83 -15.06
N MET A 344 -16.10 0.88 -15.93
CA MET A 344 -16.50 1.14 -17.31
C MET A 344 -17.77 1.98 -17.37
N ILE A 345 -18.75 1.70 -16.50
CA ILE A 345 -19.98 2.51 -16.42
C ILE A 345 -19.67 3.93 -15.96
N TRP A 346 -18.81 4.10 -14.95
CA TRP A 346 -18.35 5.42 -14.53
C TRP A 346 -17.63 6.16 -15.68
N ALA A 347 -16.73 5.48 -16.38
CA ALA A 347 -15.97 6.05 -17.50
C ALA A 347 -16.91 6.54 -18.63
N GLN A 348 -17.97 5.79 -18.93
CA GLN A 348 -18.98 6.20 -19.90
C GLN A 348 -19.68 7.50 -19.47
N VAL A 349 -20.01 7.64 -18.19
CA VAL A 349 -20.66 8.84 -17.65
C VAL A 349 -19.69 10.02 -17.58
N ALA A 350 -18.44 9.79 -17.20
CA ALA A 350 -17.45 10.84 -16.99
C ALA A 350 -16.79 11.34 -18.28
N TRP A 351 -16.53 10.43 -19.24
CA TRP A 351 -15.73 10.69 -20.44
C TRP A 351 -16.43 10.33 -21.75
N GLY A 352 -17.67 9.83 -21.70
CA GLY A 352 -18.43 9.44 -22.90
C GLY A 352 -17.96 8.14 -23.55
N ARG A 353 -17.05 7.38 -22.92
CA ARG A 353 -16.54 6.09 -23.41
C ARG A 353 -16.33 5.08 -22.26
N PHE A 354 -16.62 3.81 -22.50
CA PHE A 354 -16.44 2.74 -21.51
C PHE A 354 -14.99 2.41 -21.19
N TRP A 355 -14.07 2.64 -22.14
CA TRP A 355 -12.66 2.30 -21.98
C TRP A 355 -11.79 3.29 -22.74
N GLY A 356 -10.66 3.66 -22.13
CA GLY A 356 -9.76 4.68 -22.64
C GLY A 356 -8.31 4.26 -22.82
N TRP A 357 -7.96 3.02 -22.47
CA TRP A 357 -6.58 2.51 -22.45
C TRP A 357 -5.66 3.36 -21.55
N ASP A 358 -6.24 3.99 -20.53
CA ASP A 358 -5.45 4.71 -19.53
C ASP A 358 -4.58 3.73 -18.73
N PRO A 359 -3.37 4.11 -18.29
CA PRO A 359 -2.53 3.24 -17.48
C PRO A 359 -3.27 2.56 -16.31
N LYS A 360 -4.16 3.24 -15.58
CA LYS A 360 -4.89 2.59 -14.48
C LYS A 360 -5.90 1.56 -14.97
N GLU A 361 -6.59 1.82 -16.07
CA GLU A 361 -7.52 0.87 -16.68
C GLU A 361 -6.76 -0.39 -17.15
N VAL A 362 -5.66 -0.19 -17.88
CA VAL A 362 -4.82 -1.29 -18.38
C VAL A 362 -4.30 -2.15 -17.23
N TRP A 363 -3.81 -1.52 -16.16
CA TRP A 363 -3.29 -2.25 -15.01
C TRP A 363 -4.38 -2.93 -14.17
N ALA A 364 -5.59 -2.36 -14.09
CA ALA A 364 -6.76 -3.04 -13.52
C ALA A 364 -7.13 -4.29 -14.33
N LEU A 365 -7.09 -4.23 -15.67
CA LEU A 365 -7.30 -5.39 -16.54
C LEU A 365 -6.20 -6.44 -16.36
N ILE A 366 -4.93 -6.03 -16.25
CA ILE A 366 -3.81 -6.94 -15.97
C ILE A 366 -4.01 -7.65 -14.63
N CYS A 367 -4.40 -6.92 -13.57
CA CYS A 367 -4.73 -7.50 -12.27
C CYS A 367 -5.84 -8.55 -12.41
N TRP A 368 -6.93 -8.19 -13.11
CA TRP A 368 -8.06 -9.09 -13.31
C TRP A 368 -7.67 -10.36 -14.07
N LEU A 369 -6.94 -10.23 -15.18
CA LEU A 369 -6.44 -11.37 -15.96
C LEU A 369 -5.50 -12.25 -15.14
N PHE A 370 -4.65 -11.65 -14.32
CA PHE A 370 -3.71 -12.38 -13.46
C PHE A 370 -4.46 -13.23 -12.42
N TYR A 371 -5.42 -12.67 -11.69
CA TYR A 371 -6.19 -13.42 -10.69
C TYR A 371 -7.20 -14.39 -11.33
N SER A 372 -7.70 -14.09 -12.52
CA SER A 372 -8.46 -15.05 -13.33
C SER A 372 -7.59 -16.27 -13.69
N ALA A 373 -6.37 -16.05 -14.17
CA ALA A 373 -5.41 -17.12 -14.44
C ALA A 373 -5.04 -17.90 -13.17
N TYR A 374 -4.86 -17.22 -12.03
CA TYR A 374 -4.65 -17.86 -10.73
C TYR A 374 -5.79 -18.84 -10.40
N LEU A 375 -7.03 -18.37 -10.42
CA LEU A 375 -8.21 -19.18 -10.09
C LEU A 375 -8.39 -20.32 -11.09
N HIS A 376 -8.16 -20.05 -12.39
CA HIS A 376 -8.21 -21.06 -13.42
C HIS A 376 -7.18 -22.17 -13.18
N LEU A 377 -5.90 -21.85 -12.96
CA LEU A 377 -4.85 -22.83 -12.68
C LEU A 377 -5.12 -23.62 -11.40
N ARG A 378 -5.72 -22.99 -10.40
CA ARG A 378 -6.12 -23.64 -9.15
C ARG A 378 -7.22 -24.66 -9.37
N LEU A 379 -8.25 -24.32 -10.14
CA LEU A 379 -9.41 -25.19 -10.40
C LEU A 379 -9.15 -26.25 -11.47
N SER A 380 -8.42 -25.92 -12.53
CA SER A 380 -8.23 -26.81 -13.69
C SER A 380 -6.99 -27.71 -13.59
N ARG A 381 -5.89 -27.19 -13.03
CA ARG A 381 -4.60 -27.92 -12.93
C ARG A 381 -4.24 -28.34 -11.51
N GLY A 382 -5.09 -28.05 -10.53
CA GLY A 382 -4.86 -28.40 -9.13
C GLY A 382 -3.58 -27.77 -8.56
N TRP A 383 -3.19 -26.56 -9.02
CA TRP A 383 -1.98 -25.90 -8.52
C TRP A 383 -2.13 -25.55 -7.03
N GLN A 384 -1.40 -26.27 -6.19
CA GLN A 384 -1.44 -26.12 -4.73
C GLN A 384 -0.07 -25.83 -4.13
N GLY A 385 -0.09 -25.31 -2.91
CA GLY A 385 1.10 -25.02 -2.12
C GLY A 385 2.03 -23.97 -2.71
N ARG A 386 3.28 -24.35 -3.03
CA ARG A 386 4.32 -23.38 -3.43
C ARG A 386 3.97 -22.65 -4.73
N GLN A 387 3.33 -23.31 -5.69
CA GLN A 387 3.03 -22.72 -7.00
C GLN A 387 1.96 -21.61 -6.88
N SER A 388 0.84 -21.91 -6.23
CA SER A 388 -0.20 -20.94 -5.88
C SER A 388 0.36 -19.81 -5.02
N SER A 389 1.16 -20.12 -4.01
CA SER A 389 1.71 -19.09 -3.12
C SER A 389 2.59 -18.08 -3.85
N TRP A 390 3.42 -18.53 -4.80
CA TRP A 390 4.20 -17.62 -5.65
C TRP A 390 3.31 -16.76 -6.56
N LEU A 391 2.24 -17.32 -7.12
CA LEU A 391 1.29 -16.54 -7.91
C LEU A 391 0.56 -15.52 -7.03
N SER A 392 0.13 -15.87 -5.82
CA SER A 392 -0.51 -14.93 -4.89
C SER A 392 0.41 -13.77 -4.54
N VAL A 393 1.69 -14.06 -4.26
CA VAL A 393 2.71 -13.03 -4.02
C VAL A 393 2.91 -12.12 -5.23
N LEU A 394 3.09 -12.71 -6.41
CA LEU A 394 3.28 -11.94 -7.64
C LEU A 394 2.03 -11.11 -8.00
N GLY A 395 0.84 -11.66 -7.83
CA GLY A 395 -0.42 -10.99 -8.09
C GLY A 395 -0.60 -9.74 -7.24
N PHE A 396 -0.19 -9.78 -5.98
CA PHE A 396 -0.24 -8.60 -5.13
C PHE A 396 0.81 -7.55 -5.50
N LEU A 397 1.99 -7.96 -5.99
CA LEU A 397 2.95 -7.01 -6.57
C LEU A 397 2.37 -6.29 -7.79
N VAL A 398 1.56 -6.98 -8.61
CA VAL A 398 0.83 -6.37 -9.74
C VAL A 398 -0.22 -5.36 -9.25
N VAL A 399 -0.96 -5.67 -8.17
CA VAL A 399 -1.88 -4.72 -7.52
C VAL A 399 -1.12 -3.50 -6.98
N MET A 400 0.00 -3.70 -6.28
CA MET A 400 0.82 -2.60 -5.77
C MET A 400 1.41 -1.73 -6.88
N PHE A 401 1.78 -2.32 -8.02
CA PHE A 401 2.19 -1.54 -9.17
C PHE A 401 1.04 -0.66 -9.69
N THR A 402 -0.18 -1.17 -9.72
CA THR A 402 -1.38 -0.41 -10.12
C THR A 402 -1.63 0.78 -9.19
N LEU A 403 -1.55 0.56 -7.87
CA LEU A 403 -1.84 1.59 -6.86
C LEU A 403 -0.72 2.63 -6.69
N VAL A 404 0.55 2.20 -6.73
CA VAL A 404 1.70 3.05 -6.43
C VAL A 404 2.52 3.34 -7.69
N GLY A 405 2.86 2.29 -8.44
CA GLY A 405 3.72 2.38 -9.63
C GLY A 405 3.14 3.28 -10.73
N VAL A 406 1.87 3.09 -11.07
CA VAL A 406 1.19 3.91 -12.10
C VAL A 406 1.18 5.38 -11.68
N ASN A 407 0.83 5.70 -10.43
CA ASN A 407 0.79 7.09 -9.95
C ASN A 407 2.17 7.78 -9.92
N LEU A 408 3.25 7.03 -9.67
CA LEU A 408 4.62 7.54 -9.60
C LEU A 408 5.31 7.65 -10.97
N VAL A 409 5.07 6.70 -11.88
CA VAL A 409 5.87 6.52 -13.10
C VAL A 409 5.10 6.91 -14.37
N ILE A 410 3.78 6.76 -14.42
CA ILE A 410 3.00 6.89 -15.65
C ILE A 410 1.90 7.94 -15.49
N ALA A 411 2.01 9.06 -16.19
CA ALA A 411 0.95 10.06 -16.24
C ALA A 411 -0.25 9.54 -17.05
N GLY A 412 -1.45 9.64 -16.49
CA GLY A 412 -2.71 9.25 -17.13
C GLY A 412 -3.84 10.21 -16.80
N LEU A 413 -4.99 10.05 -17.47
CA LEU A 413 -6.22 10.78 -17.19
C LEU A 413 -6.66 10.61 -15.73
N HIS A 414 -6.31 9.51 -15.06
CA HIS A 414 -6.56 9.33 -13.62
C HIS A 414 -5.58 10.05 -12.67
N SER A 415 -4.76 10.99 -13.15
CA SER A 415 -3.82 11.77 -12.32
C SER A 415 -4.51 12.83 -11.44
N TYR A 416 -5.84 12.86 -11.40
CA TYR A 416 -6.66 13.78 -10.61
C TYR A 416 -6.54 13.62 -9.08
N ALA A 417 -5.90 12.57 -8.58
CA ALA A 417 -5.80 12.26 -7.15
C ALA A 417 -4.75 13.10 -6.40
N GLY A 418 -4.79 14.42 -6.54
CA GLY A 418 -4.01 15.37 -5.71
C GLY A 418 -2.48 15.29 -5.86
N THR A 419 -1.97 14.76 -6.98
CA THR A 419 -0.52 14.73 -7.28
C THR A 419 -0.07 15.80 -8.29
N ASN A 420 -0.95 16.74 -8.61
CA ASN A 420 -0.69 17.89 -9.49
C ASN A 420 -0.43 19.14 -8.67
#